data_AF-A0A0B8QHE8-F1
#
_entry.id   AF-A0A0B8QHE8-F1
#
_cell.length_a   1.000
_cell.length_b   1.000
_cell.length_c   1.000
_cell.angle_alpha   90.00
_cell.angle_beta   90.00
_cell.angle_gamma   90.00
#
_symmetry.space_group_name_H-M   'P 1'
#
loop_
_entity.id
_entity.type
_entity.pdbx_description
1 polymer ?
#
loop_
_entity_poly.entity_id
_entity_poly.type
_entity_poly.pdbx_seq_one_letter_code
_entity_poly.pdbx_strand_id
1 'polypeptide(L)' 'MHQRNVGPHTKWSCQLIFTKDDFDAVIPWLDSERDGLSVLVHGVTGDDLKDHTEHAYWLGDAIELDLSRF' A
#
# COMPACT_ATOMS: atom_id res chain seq x y z
N MET A 1 8.80 10.51 -1.56
CA MET A 1 7.88 11.14 -0.58
C MET A 1 6.89 12.00 -1.34
N HIS A 2 5.59 11.75 -1.16
CA HIS A 2 4.50 12.51 -1.78
C HIS A 2 3.80 13.37 -0.73
N GLN A 3 4.03 14.68 -0.77
CA GLN A 3 3.40 15.66 0.12
C GLN A 3 2.09 16.21 -0.48
N ARG A 4 1.35 15.35 -1.16
CA ARG A 4 0.04 15.59 -1.78
C ARG A 4 -0.58 14.24 -2.13
N ASN A 5 -1.88 14.22 -2.39
CA ASN A 5 -2.58 13.05 -2.92
C ASN A 5 -2.09 12.78 -4.34
N VAL A 6 -1.76 11.52 -4.66
CA VAL A 6 -1.22 11.10 -5.96
C VAL A 6 -1.90 9.81 -6.38
N GLY A 7 -2.38 9.76 -7.62
CA GLY A 7 -3.07 8.58 -8.17
C GLY A 7 -4.29 8.21 -7.31
N PRO A 8 -4.40 6.94 -6.87
CA PRO A 8 -5.52 6.46 -6.06
C PRO A 8 -5.41 6.85 -4.57
N HIS A 9 -4.27 7.37 -4.13
CA HIS A 9 -4.00 7.60 -2.72
C HIS A 9 -4.57 8.94 -2.25
N THR A 10 -5.54 8.88 -1.33
CA THR A 10 -6.29 10.03 -0.79
C THR A 10 -5.62 10.71 0.41
N LYS A 11 -4.40 10.27 0.74
CA LYS A 11 -3.52 10.83 1.78
C LYS A 11 -2.11 11.02 1.23
N TRP A 12 -1.31 11.79 1.95
CA TRP A 12 0.13 11.90 1.68
C TRP A 12 0.80 10.55 1.97
N SER A 13 1.77 10.18 1.16
CA SER A 13 2.32 8.82 1.21
C SER A 13 3.79 8.76 0.80
N CYS A 14 4.38 7.60 1.02
CA CYS A 14 5.62 7.16 0.41
C CYS A 14 5.46 5.72 -0.07
N GLN A 15 6.31 5.31 -1.01
CA GLN A 15 6.26 3.98 -1.58
C GLN A 15 7.55 3.23 -1.25
N LEU A 16 7.39 1.98 -0.85
CA LEU A 16 8.45 1.00 -0.70
C LEU A 16 8.14 -0.15 -1.67
N ILE A 17 9.10 -0.50 -2.54
CA ILE A 17 9.00 -1.66 -3.43
C ILE A 17 9.99 -2.70 -2.93
N PHE A 18 9.54 -3.95 -2.82
CA PHE A 18 10.36 -5.10 -2.44
C PHE A 18 9.90 -6.34 -3.22
N THR A 19 10.72 -7.39 -3.21
CA THR A 19 10.40 -8.63 -3.95
C THR A 19 9.63 -9.61 -3.07
N LYS A 20 9.04 -10.65 -3.68
CA LYS A 20 8.37 -11.72 -2.92
C LYS A 20 9.30 -12.37 -1.88
N ASP A 21 10.60 -12.43 -2.15
CA ASP A 21 11.59 -13.09 -1.29
C ASP A 21 11.84 -12.27 -0.01
N ASP A 22 11.54 -10.96 -0.04
CA ASP A 22 11.65 -10.07 1.11
C ASP A 22 10.36 -10.01 1.95
N PHE A 23 9.25 -10.54 1.44
CA PHE A 23 7.91 -10.34 2.02
C PHE A 23 7.82 -10.78 3.48
N ASP A 24 8.32 -11.97 3.77
CA ASP A 24 8.27 -12.56 5.12
C ASP A 24 9.16 -11.83 6.13
N ALA A 25 10.10 -11.00 5.67
CA ALA A 25 10.92 -10.14 6.52
C ALA A 25 10.33 -8.73 6.65
N VAL A 26 9.89 -8.14 5.54
CA VAL A 26 9.44 -6.74 5.47
C VAL A 26 8.07 -6.55 6.14
N ILE A 27 7.10 -7.41 5.86
CA ILE A 27 5.72 -7.21 6.33
C ILE A 27 5.63 -7.27 7.86
N PRO A 28 6.18 -8.28 8.56
CA PRO A 28 6.10 -8.32 10.02
C PRO A 28 6.82 -7.14 10.69
N TRP A 29 7.98 -6.74 10.15
CA TRP A 29 8.72 -5.59 10.66
C TRP A 29 7.94 -4.28 10.45
N LEU A 30 7.33 -4.11 9.28
CA LEU A 30 6.56 -2.91 8.98
C LEU A 30 5.32 -2.81 9.86
N ASP A 31 4.64 -3.93 10.13
CA ASP A 31 3.47 -3.92 11.04
C ASP A 31 3.87 -3.60 12.48
N SER A 32 5.06 -4.02 12.94
CA SER A 32 5.56 -3.67 14.28
C SER A 32 6.05 -2.22 14.39
N GLU A 33 6.68 -1.69 13.34
CA GLU A 33 7.37 -0.39 13.38
C GLU A 33 6.57 0.78 12.75
N ARG A 34 5.38 0.55 12.19
CA ARG A 34 4.60 1.59 11.49
C ARG A 34 4.11 2.76 12.36
N ASP A 35 4.32 2.73 13.68
CA ASP A 35 3.97 3.82 14.61
C ASP A 35 2.54 4.37 14.41
N GLY A 36 1.57 3.47 14.24
CA GLY A 36 0.17 3.81 14.04
C GLY A 36 -0.22 4.28 12.63
N LEU A 37 0.73 4.37 11.69
CA LEU A 37 0.42 4.69 10.28
C LEU A 37 -0.35 3.56 9.60
N SER A 38 -1.25 3.92 8.69
CA SER A 38 -1.92 2.99 7.77
C SER A 38 -1.01 2.67 6.59
N VAL A 39 -0.84 1.38 6.28
CA VAL A 39 -0.02 0.94 5.14
C VAL A 39 -0.85 0.07 4.21
N LEU A 40 -0.98 0.51 2.95
CA LEU A 40 -1.51 -0.33 1.87
C LEU A 40 -0.39 -1.25 1.38
N VAL A 41 -0.64 -2.55 1.41
CA VAL A 41 0.23 -3.56 0.80
C VAL A 41 -0.53 -4.21 -0.34
N HIS A 42 0.06 -4.24 -1.53
CA HIS A 42 -0.57 -4.86 -2.68
C HIS A 42 0.42 -5.62 -3.57
N GLY A 43 -0.09 -6.58 -4.33
CA GLY A 43 0.65 -7.24 -5.41
C GLY A 43 0.91 -6.32 -6.59
N VAL A 44 1.83 -6.72 -7.47
CA VAL A 44 2.10 -6.04 -8.74
C VAL A 44 1.96 -7.07 -9.86
N THR A 45 0.73 -7.27 -10.32
CA THR A 45 0.37 -8.29 -11.32
C THR A 45 0.24 -7.70 -12.73
N GLY A 46 0.14 -6.38 -12.84
CA GLY A 46 -0.08 -5.65 -14.10
C GLY A 46 -1.55 -5.30 -14.35
N ASP A 47 -2.46 -5.71 -13.46
CA ASP A 47 -3.84 -5.21 -13.39
C ASP A 47 -3.94 -4.24 -12.20
N ASP A 48 -3.69 -2.96 -12.46
CA ASP A 48 -3.57 -1.94 -11.41
C ASP A 48 -4.84 -1.84 -10.55
N LEU A 49 -6.04 -1.99 -11.14
CA LEU A 49 -7.29 -1.93 -10.39
C LEU A 49 -7.40 -3.09 -9.40
N LYS A 50 -7.12 -4.32 -9.85
CA LYS A 50 -7.13 -5.50 -8.98
C LYS A 50 -6.03 -5.45 -7.94
N ASP A 51 -4.85 -4.99 -8.34
CA ASP A 51 -3.74 -4.79 -7.42
C ASP A 51 -4.16 -3.89 -6.24
N HIS A 52 -4.89 -2.81 -6.50
CA HIS A 52 -5.36 -1.89 -5.44
C HIS A 52 -6.67 -2.29 -4.75
N THR A 53 -7.27 -3.43 -5.09
CA THR A 53 -8.56 -3.88 -4.54
C THR A 53 -8.54 -5.34 -4.09
N GLU A 54 -8.48 -6.29 -5.02
CA GLU A 54 -8.54 -7.73 -4.78
C GLU A 54 -7.21 -8.31 -4.28
N HIS A 55 -6.09 -7.71 -4.67
CA HIS A 55 -4.73 -8.16 -4.32
C HIS A 55 -4.05 -7.22 -3.32
N ALA A 56 -4.87 -6.49 -2.55
CA ALA A 56 -4.44 -5.57 -1.52
C ALA A 56 -4.92 -5.99 -0.13
N TYR A 57 -4.16 -5.58 0.88
CA TYR A 57 -4.61 -5.57 2.26
C TYR A 57 -3.98 -4.39 3.01
N TRP A 58 -4.47 -4.13 4.22
CA TRP A 58 -4.02 -3.03 5.05
C TRP A 58 -3.32 -3.53 6.31
N LEU A 59 -2.23 -2.86 6.66
CA LEU A 59 -1.70 -2.86 8.02
C LEU A 59 -2.26 -1.62 8.73
N GLY A 60 -2.89 -1.81 9.89
CA GLY A 60 -3.63 -0.75 10.59
C GLY A 60 -4.99 -0.46 9.96
N ASP A 61 -5.41 0.81 10.03
CA ASP A 61 -6.73 1.21 9.54
C ASP A 61 -6.75 1.30 8.01
N ALA A 62 -7.81 0.76 7.40
CA ALA A 62 -8.02 0.89 5.97
C ALA A 62 -8.39 2.33 5.60
N ILE A 63 -7.76 2.86 4.56
CA ILE A 63 -8.05 4.19 4.02
C ILE A 63 -8.73 4.03 2.65
N GLU A 64 -9.86 4.71 2.45
CA GLU A 64 -10.56 4.69 1.18
C GLU A 64 -9.69 5.30 0.06
N LEU A 65 -9.56 4.57 -1.05
CA LEU A 65 -8.81 4.98 -2.23
C LEU A 65 -9.74 5.62 -3.27
N ASP A 66 -9.20 6.53 -4.08
CA ASP A 66 -9.90 7.07 -5.26
C ASP A 66 -9.64 6.15 -6.46
N LEU A 67 -10.55 5.21 -6.70
CA LEU A 67 -10.44 4.23 -7.78
C LEU A 67 -10.93 4.75 -9.14
N SER A 68 -11.39 6.01 -9.23
CA SER A 68 -12.02 6.54 -10.45
C SER A 68 -11.08 6.67 -11.66
N ARG A 69 -9.78 6.44 -11.46
CA ARG A 69 -8.71 6.72 -12.43
C ARG A 69 -7.98 5.50 -12.96
N PHE A 70 -8.37 4.30 -12.54
CA PHE A 70 -7.85 3.03 -13.08
C PHE A 70 -8.56 2.66 -14.39
#